data_AF-A0A653DQZ4-F1
#
_entry.id   AF-A0A653DQZ4-F1
#
_cell.length_a   1.000
_cell.length_b   1.000
_cell.length_c   1.000
_cell.angle_alpha   90.00
_cell.angle_beta   90.00
_cell.angle_gamma   90.00
#
_symmetry.space_group_name_H-M   'P 1'
#
loop_
_entity.id
_entity.type
_entity.pdbx_description
1 polymer ?
#
loop_
_entity_poly.entity_id
_entity_poly.type
_entity_poly.pdbx_seq_one_letter_code
_entity_poly.pdbx_strand_id
1 'polypeptide(L)'
;MFVGLQGSGKTTTCTKLAYHYQKKNWKSCLVCADTFRAGAYDQVKQNCTKARIPFYGSYTEVDPVVIAQDGVEMFKKEGFEIIIVDTSGRHKQEDSLFEEMLAVSNAVKPDNIIFVMDATIGQACEGQAKAFKDKVDVGSVIITKLDGHAKGGGALSAVAATNSPIIFIGTGEHIDDLEPFKTKPFVSKLLGMGDIEGLIDKVNELKLEDNEVLLEKIKHGQFTLRDMYEQFQNIMKMGPFSQIMVRSILL
;
A
#
# COMPACT_ATOMS: atom_id res chain seq x y z
N MET A 1 -2.15 6.43 -11.47
CA MET A 1 -3.05 5.36 -11.95
C MET A 1 -2.56 4.02 -11.43
N PHE A 2 -3.44 3.15 -10.94
CA PHE A 2 -3.09 1.84 -10.40
C PHE A 2 -3.37 0.74 -11.40
N VAL A 3 -2.41 -0.16 -11.61
CA VAL A 3 -2.50 -1.28 -12.56
C VAL A 3 -1.98 -2.56 -11.91
N GLY A 4 -2.35 -3.72 -12.46
CA GLY A 4 -1.89 -5.00 -11.97
C GLY A 4 -2.96 -6.07 -12.01
N LEU A 5 -2.57 -7.30 -11.70
CA LEU A 5 -3.44 -8.47 -11.86
C LEU A 5 -4.67 -8.44 -10.97
N GLN A 6 -5.66 -9.24 -11.35
CA GLN A 6 -6.79 -9.56 -10.49
C GLN A 6 -6.31 -10.12 -9.15
N GLY A 7 -6.91 -9.67 -8.04
CA GLY A 7 -6.57 -10.18 -6.71
C GLY A 7 -5.25 -9.68 -6.10
N SER A 8 -4.49 -8.83 -6.81
CA SER A 8 -3.25 -8.21 -6.32
C SER A 8 -3.45 -7.17 -5.20
N GLY A 9 -4.69 -6.78 -4.92
CA GLY A 9 -5.02 -5.82 -3.86
C GLY A 9 -5.18 -4.36 -4.30
N LYS A 10 -5.19 -4.05 -5.61
CA LYS A 10 -5.33 -2.68 -6.16
C LYS A 10 -6.33 -1.79 -5.42
N THR A 11 -7.61 -2.14 -5.40
CA THR A 11 -8.66 -1.32 -4.76
C THR A 11 -8.39 -1.03 -3.29
N THR A 12 -7.90 -2.02 -2.54
CA THR A 12 -7.52 -1.84 -1.14
C THR A 12 -6.33 -0.88 -1.05
N THR A 13 -5.28 -1.12 -1.84
CA THR A 13 -4.07 -0.26 -1.86
C THR A 13 -4.36 1.16 -2.29
N CYS A 14 -5.27 1.39 -3.26
CA CYS A 14 -5.73 2.71 -3.68
C CYS A 14 -6.32 3.47 -2.49
N THR A 15 -7.16 2.82 -1.69
CA THR A 15 -7.77 3.44 -0.51
C THR A 15 -6.71 3.73 0.56
N LYS A 16 -5.80 2.78 0.83
CA LYS A 16 -4.71 2.99 1.80
C LYS A 16 -3.78 4.13 1.40
N LEU A 17 -3.44 4.23 0.10
CA LEU A 17 -2.55 5.29 -0.38
C LEU A 17 -3.23 6.66 -0.28
N ALA A 18 -4.51 6.76 -0.65
CA ALA A 18 -5.29 7.97 -0.46
C ALA A 18 -5.31 8.37 1.03
N TYR A 19 -5.60 7.43 1.92
CA TYR A 19 -5.61 7.67 3.36
C TYR A 19 -4.24 8.12 3.91
N HIS A 20 -3.15 7.50 3.44
CA HIS A 20 -1.78 7.87 3.80
C HIS A 20 -1.46 9.33 3.44
N TYR A 21 -1.85 9.79 2.26
CA TYR A 21 -1.66 11.18 1.84
C TYR A 21 -2.61 12.14 2.57
N GLN A 22 -3.84 11.72 2.84
CA GLN A 22 -4.78 12.48 3.66
C GLN A 22 -4.22 12.75 5.06
N LYS A 23 -3.61 11.75 5.70
CA LYS A 23 -2.90 11.90 6.99
C LYS A 23 -1.75 12.91 6.94
N LYS A 24 -1.17 13.12 5.75
CA LYS A 24 -0.13 14.13 5.49
C LYS A 24 -0.70 15.48 5.07
N ASN A 25 -2.00 15.71 5.25
CA ASN A 25 -2.73 16.93 4.89
C ASN A 25 -2.82 17.23 3.39
N TRP A 26 -2.65 16.23 2.53
CA TRP A 26 -2.93 16.37 1.10
C TRP A 26 -4.42 16.16 0.82
N LYS A 27 -4.98 16.91 -0.13
CA LYS A 27 -6.31 16.64 -0.67
C LYS A 27 -6.26 15.45 -1.63
N SER A 28 -6.52 14.27 -1.10
CA SER A 28 -6.55 13.02 -1.86
C SER A 28 -7.97 12.54 -2.17
N CYS A 29 -8.17 11.96 -3.34
CA CYS A 29 -9.42 11.34 -3.76
C CYS A 29 -9.20 10.05 -4.55
N LEU A 30 -10.28 9.31 -4.78
CA LEU A 30 -10.25 8.03 -5.48
C LEU A 30 -11.28 7.97 -6.61
N VAL A 31 -10.85 7.59 -7.82
CA VAL A 31 -11.71 7.38 -8.99
C VAL A 31 -11.76 5.88 -9.29
N CYS A 32 -12.96 5.29 -9.21
CA CYS A 32 -13.20 3.88 -9.49
C CYS A 32 -13.50 3.68 -10.98
N ALA A 33 -12.51 3.27 -11.75
CA ALA A 33 -12.62 2.91 -13.16
C ALA A 33 -12.64 1.38 -13.39
N ASP A 34 -12.93 0.59 -12.36
CA ASP A 34 -13.19 -0.86 -12.48
C ASP A 34 -14.69 -1.08 -12.79
N THR A 35 -15.03 -1.06 -14.07
CA THR A 35 -16.41 -1.29 -14.56
C THR A 35 -16.73 -2.78 -14.78
N PHE A 36 -15.73 -3.65 -14.73
CA PHE A 36 -15.88 -5.07 -15.08
C PHE A 36 -16.28 -5.93 -13.88
N ARG A 37 -15.72 -5.66 -12.71
CA ARG A 37 -15.97 -6.48 -11.53
C ARG A 37 -17.24 -6.05 -10.82
N ALA A 38 -18.18 -7.00 -10.67
CA ALA A 38 -19.40 -6.78 -9.89
C ALA A 38 -19.06 -6.32 -8.46
N GLY A 39 -19.67 -5.21 -8.03
CA GLY A 39 -19.47 -4.64 -6.70
C GLY A 39 -18.13 -3.93 -6.49
N ALA A 40 -17.31 -3.71 -7.53
CA ALA A 40 -16.06 -2.94 -7.41
C ALA A 40 -16.31 -1.52 -6.91
N TYR A 41 -17.29 -0.83 -7.50
CA TYR A 41 -17.69 0.50 -7.05
C TYR A 41 -18.22 0.51 -5.61
N ASP A 42 -19.03 -0.48 -5.23
CA ASP A 42 -19.52 -0.60 -3.85
C ASP A 42 -18.38 -0.86 -2.85
N GLN A 43 -17.37 -1.65 -3.24
CA GLN A 43 -16.16 -1.85 -2.43
C GLN A 43 -15.40 -0.53 -2.23
N VAL A 44 -15.16 0.23 -3.30
CA VAL A 44 -14.53 1.55 -3.22
C VAL A 44 -15.35 2.48 -2.33
N LYS A 45 -16.66 2.56 -2.55
CA LYS A 45 -17.59 3.39 -1.79
C LYS A 45 -17.53 3.07 -0.30
N GLN A 46 -17.56 1.80 0.08
CA GLN A 46 -17.47 1.38 1.48
C GLN A 46 -16.13 1.76 2.11
N ASN A 47 -15.03 1.50 1.40
CA ASN A 47 -13.67 1.80 1.87
C ASN A 47 -13.45 3.31 2.04
N CYS A 48 -13.82 4.10 1.02
CA CYS A 48 -13.67 5.55 1.02
C CYS A 48 -14.57 6.22 2.05
N THR A 49 -15.80 5.75 2.23
CA THR A 49 -16.71 6.26 3.28
C THR A 49 -16.11 6.05 4.68
N LYS A 50 -15.58 4.85 4.96
CA LYS A 50 -14.92 4.56 6.25
C LYS A 50 -13.71 5.45 6.50
N ALA A 51 -12.91 5.69 5.46
CA ALA A 51 -11.69 6.50 5.54
C ALA A 51 -11.94 8.01 5.38
N ARG A 52 -13.18 8.43 5.10
CA ARG A 52 -13.57 9.83 4.79
C ARG A 52 -12.77 10.41 3.60
N ILE A 53 -12.61 9.60 2.56
CA ILE A 53 -11.94 9.98 1.31
C ILE A 53 -13.02 10.28 0.27
N PRO A 54 -12.98 11.44 -0.41
CA PRO A 54 -13.85 11.71 -1.55
C PRO A 54 -13.60 10.73 -2.69
N PHE A 55 -14.66 10.23 -3.30
CA PHE A 55 -14.57 9.23 -4.36
C PHE A 55 -15.53 9.50 -5.52
N TYR A 56 -15.17 9.04 -6.71
CA TYR A 56 -15.96 9.11 -7.93
C TYR A 56 -16.07 7.75 -8.59
N GLY A 57 -17.19 7.49 -9.24
CA GLY A 57 -17.43 6.30 -10.06
C GLY A 57 -18.89 6.25 -10.50
N SER A 58 -19.26 5.25 -11.29
CA SER A 58 -20.60 5.15 -11.87
C SER A 58 -21.17 3.73 -11.73
N TYR A 59 -22.49 3.65 -11.51
CA TYR A 59 -23.23 2.39 -11.61
C TYR A 59 -23.74 2.10 -13.02
N THR A 60 -23.84 3.14 -13.86
CA THR A 60 -24.51 3.07 -15.17
C THR A 60 -23.56 3.21 -16.34
N GLU A 61 -22.46 3.94 -16.15
CA GLU A 61 -21.42 4.07 -17.17
C GLU A 61 -20.58 2.79 -17.18
N VAL A 62 -20.35 2.27 -18.38
CA VAL A 62 -19.63 1.01 -18.60
C VAL A 62 -18.22 1.26 -19.16
N ASP A 63 -17.99 2.44 -19.76
CA ASP A 63 -16.70 2.81 -20.30
C ASP A 63 -15.77 3.35 -19.18
N PRO A 64 -14.67 2.63 -18.86
CA PRO A 64 -13.73 3.07 -17.84
C PRO A 64 -12.97 4.34 -18.24
N VAL A 65 -12.83 4.64 -19.53
CA VAL A 65 -12.15 5.86 -20.02
C VAL A 65 -12.97 7.08 -19.66
N VAL A 66 -14.28 7.05 -19.90
CA VAL A 66 -15.21 8.14 -19.56
C VAL A 66 -15.20 8.38 -18.06
N ILE A 67 -15.35 7.32 -17.25
CA ILE A 67 -15.37 7.44 -15.78
C ILE A 67 -14.05 8.01 -15.25
N ALA A 68 -12.92 7.52 -15.77
CA ALA A 68 -11.61 8.00 -15.34
C ALA A 68 -11.40 9.47 -15.71
N GLN A 69 -11.76 9.87 -16.92
CA GLN A 69 -11.62 11.24 -17.39
C GLN A 69 -12.51 12.21 -16.61
N ASP A 70 -13.80 11.90 -16.47
CA ASP A 70 -14.76 12.75 -15.76
C ASP A 70 -14.40 12.90 -14.28
N GLY A 71 -14.02 11.80 -13.63
CA GLY A 71 -13.61 11.81 -12.22
C GLY A 71 -12.34 12.63 -12.00
N VAL A 72 -11.32 12.46 -12.85
CA VAL A 72 -10.08 13.25 -12.77
C VAL A 72 -10.36 14.73 -13.03
N GLU A 73 -11.20 15.07 -14.01
CA GLU A 73 -11.53 16.46 -14.33
C GLU A 73 -12.33 17.13 -13.19
N MET A 74 -13.31 16.43 -12.62
CA MET A 74 -14.07 16.89 -11.44
C MET A 74 -13.12 17.23 -10.29
N PHE A 75 -12.27 16.30 -9.89
CA PHE A 75 -11.38 16.50 -8.74
C PHE A 75 -10.27 17.54 -9.01
N LYS A 76 -9.80 17.67 -10.25
CA LYS A 76 -8.91 18.79 -10.63
C LYS A 76 -9.60 20.14 -10.46
N LYS A 77 -10.87 20.28 -10.86
CA LYS A 77 -11.65 21.52 -10.69
C LYS A 77 -11.89 21.86 -9.22
N GLU A 78 -12.05 20.85 -8.37
CA GLU A 78 -12.22 21.00 -6.92
C GLU A 78 -10.90 21.23 -6.16
N GLY A 79 -9.76 21.22 -6.86
CA GLY A 79 -8.45 21.49 -6.29
C GLY A 79 -7.88 20.34 -5.44
N PHE A 80 -8.18 19.10 -5.82
CA PHE A 80 -7.49 17.93 -5.27
C PHE A 80 -6.07 17.81 -5.83
N GLU A 81 -5.16 17.38 -4.98
CA GLU A 81 -3.73 17.31 -5.27
C GLU A 81 -3.30 15.89 -5.63
N ILE A 82 -3.93 14.90 -5.00
CA ILE A 82 -3.63 13.47 -5.19
C ILE A 82 -4.88 12.77 -5.71
N ILE A 83 -4.90 12.46 -7.01
CA ILE A 83 -6.02 11.77 -7.65
C ILE A 83 -5.61 10.33 -7.97
N ILE A 84 -6.22 9.37 -7.29
CA ILE A 84 -5.90 7.95 -7.44
C ILE A 84 -6.96 7.28 -8.29
N VAL A 85 -6.57 6.79 -9.47
CA VAL A 85 -7.45 6.02 -10.37
C VAL A 85 -7.24 4.53 -10.14
N ASP A 86 -8.28 3.83 -9.67
CA ASP A 86 -8.34 2.37 -9.53
C ASP A 86 -8.87 1.75 -10.82
N THR A 87 -8.08 0.91 -11.47
CA THR A 87 -8.46 0.23 -12.73
C THR A 87 -8.82 -1.23 -12.48
N SER A 88 -9.53 -1.84 -13.44
CA SER A 88 -9.84 -3.25 -13.39
C SER A 88 -8.57 -4.13 -13.35
N GLY A 89 -8.65 -5.29 -12.71
CA GLY A 89 -7.59 -6.29 -12.77
C GLY A 89 -8.04 -7.46 -13.62
N ARG A 90 -7.40 -7.71 -14.76
CA ARG A 90 -7.61 -8.94 -15.53
C ARG A 90 -6.32 -9.72 -15.73
N HIS A 91 -6.48 -10.94 -16.24
CA HIS A 91 -5.40 -11.89 -16.46
C HIS A 91 -4.60 -11.55 -17.73
N LYS A 92 -3.34 -12.01 -17.79
CA LYS A 92 -2.34 -11.81 -18.87
C LYS A 92 -2.80 -12.12 -20.31
N GLN A 93 -3.96 -12.74 -20.51
CA GLN A 93 -4.37 -13.33 -21.80
C GLN A 93 -5.34 -12.46 -22.62
N GLU A 94 -5.62 -11.23 -22.19
CA GLU A 94 -6.52 -10.33 -22.91
C GLU A 94 -5.76 -9.12 -23.45
N ASP A 95 -5.38 -9.13 -24.74
CA ASP A 95 -4.84 -7.95 -25.43
C ASP A 95 -5.78 -6.74 -25.30
N SER A 96 -7.10 -7.00 -25.28
CA SER A 96 -8.14 -6.00 -25.06
C SER A 96 -8.03 -5.26 -23.72
N LEU A 97 -7.53 -5.92 -22.66
CA LEU A 97 -7.30 -5.25 -21.37
C LEU A 97 -6.18 -4.21 -21.50
N PHE A 98 -5.09 -4.58 -22.17
CA PHE A 98 -3.96 -3.67 -22.32
C PHE A 98 -4.34 -2.46 -23.17
N GLU A 99 -5.18 -2.64 -24.19
CA GLU A 99 -5.75 -1.54 -24.97
C GLU A 99 -6.63 -0.62 -24.13
N GLU A 100 -7.55 -1.18 -23.32
CA GLU A 100 -8.40 -0.42 -22.39
C GLU A 100 -7.56 0.39 -21.39
N MET A 101 -6.56 -0.25 -20.78
CA MET A 101 -5.66 0.41 -19.84
C MET A 101 -4.83 1.53 -20.51
N LEU A 102 -4.37 1.31 -21.74
CA LEU A 102 -3.65 2.33 -22.52
C LEU A 102 -4.58 3.50 -22.87
N ALA A 103 -5.83 3.22 -23.24
CA ALA A 103 -6.83 4.25 -23.52
C ALA A 103 -7.11 5.10 -22.28
N VAL A 104 -7.31 4.48 -21.10
CA VAL A 104 -7.46 5.18 -19.83
C VAL A 104 -6.23 6.03 -19.53
N SER A 105 -5.02 5.46 -19.66
CA SER A 105 -3.76 6.19 -19.44
C SER A 105 -3.61 7.40 -20.35
N ASN A 106 -3.96 7.28 -21.62
CA ASN A 106 -3.87 8.37 -22.60
C ASN A 106 -4.89 9.47 -22.33
N ALA A 107 -6.08 9.12 -21.84
CA ALA A 107 -7.12 10.07 -21.49
C ALA A 107 -6.76 10.87 -20.23
N VAL A 108 -6.31 10.20 -19.16
CA VAL A 108 -6.05 10.86 -17.87
C VAL A 108 -4.64 11.43 -17.74
N LYS A 109 -3.69 10.96 -18.55
CA LYS A 109 -2.26 11.33 -18.54
C LYS A 109 -1.66 11.29 -17.13
N PRO A 110 -1.58 10.10 -16.50
CA PRO A 110 -1.17 9.98 -15.11
C PRO A 110 0.30 10.34 -14.92
N ASP A 111 0.63 11.08 -13.87
CA ASP A 111 2.03 11.40 -13.51
C ASP A 111 2.83 10.17 -13.06
N ASN A 112 2.13 9.18 -12.49
CA ASN A 112 2.72 7.92 -12.09
C ASN A 112 1.75 6.77 -12.33
N ILE A 113 2.25 5.70 -12.94
CA ILE A 113 1.56 4.42 -13.07
C ILE A 113 2.16 3.44 -12.08
N ILE A 114 1.34 3.00 -11.13
CA ILE A 114 1.76 2.14 -10.03
C ILE A 114 1.32 0.71 -10.33
N PHE A 115 2.29 -0.18 -10.51
CA PHE A 115 2.04 -1.62 -10.62
C PHE A 115 1.91 -2.24 -9.23
N VAL A 116 0.73 -2.75 -8.91
CA VAL A 116 0.46 -3.47 -7.67
C VAL A 116 0.63 -4.95 -7.89
N MET A 117 1.47 -5.56 -7.06
CA MET A 117 1.75 -6.99 -7.10
C MET A 117 1.57 -7.64 -5.73
N ASP A 118 1.15 -8.90 -5.75
CA ASP A 118 1.04 -9.74 -4.57
C ASP A 118 2.41 -10.38 -4.24
N ALA A 119 2.82 -10.36 -2.97
CA ALA A 119 4.05 -10.99 -2.53
C ALA A 119 4.10 -12.53 -2.78
N THR A 120 2.95 -13.19 -2.90
CA THR A 120 2.83 -14.64 -3.11
C THR A 120 3.08 -15.10 -4.55
N ILE A 121 3.14 -14.17 -5.51
CA ILE A 121 3.10 -14.48 -6.95
C ILE A 121 4.31 -15.27 -7.48
N GLY A 122 5.41 -15.29 -6.71
CA GLY A 122 6.60 -16.08 -7.00
C GLY A 122 7.26 -15.75 -8.35
N GLN A 123 7.70 -16.79 -9.06
CA GLN A 123 8.48 -16.67 -10.31
C GLN A 123 7.66 -16.08 -11.48
N ALA A 124 6.33 -16.20 -11.46
CA ALA A 124 5.48 -15.66 -12.51
C ALA A 124 5.46 -14.11 -12.57
N CYS A 125 6.02 -13.46 -11.53
CA CYS A 125 6.09 -12.01 -11.41
C CYS A 125 6.82 -11.34 -12.58
N GLU A 126 7.99 -11.87 -12.96
CA GLU A 126 8.87 -11.23 -13.96
C GLU A 126 8.14 -11.02 -15.29
N GLY A 127 7.55 -12.08 -15.83
CA GLY A 127 6.81 -12.00 -17.09
C GLY A 127 5.52 -11.19 -16.99
N GLN A 128 4.98 -10.93 -15.80
CA GLN A 128 3.82 -10.04 -15.63
C GLN A 128 4.26 -8.59 -15.61
N ALA A 129 5.21 -8.28 -14.73
CA ALA A 129 5.75 -6.95 -14.58
C ALA A 129 6.31 -6.43 -15.92
N LYS A 130 6.98 -7.30 -16.69
CA LYS A 130 7.44 -7.00 -18.05
C LYS A 130 6.29 -6.71 -19.02
N ALA A 131 5.25 -7.55 -19.05
CA ALA A 131 4.10 -7.34 -19.94
C ALA A 131 3.37 -6.01 -19.65
N PHE A 132 3.25 -5.61 -18.38
CA PHE A 132 2.72 -4.29 -18.03
C PHE A 132 3.67 -3.18 -18.45
N LYS A 133 4.98 -3.30 -18.19
CA LYS A 133 5.98 -2.28 -18.56
C LYS A 133 6.07 -2.05 -20.08
N ASP A 134 5.93 -3.11 -20.87
CA ASP A 134 5.99 -3.04 -22.34
C ASP A 134 4.76 -2.33 -22.93
N LYS A 135 3.64 -2.27 -22.20
CA LYS A 135 2.37 -1.69 -22.67
C LYS A 135 2.07 -0.32 -22.06
N VAL A 136 2.41 -0.12 -20.80
CA VAL A 136 2.24 1.14 -20.07
C VAL A 136 3.50 1.51 -19.31
N ASP A 137 3.79 2.80 -19.22
CA ASP A 137 5.00 3.27 -18.55
C ASP A 137 4.86 3.19 -17.02
N VAL A 138 5.05 1.99 -16.48
CA VAL A 138 5.04 1.75 -15.03
C VAL A 138 6.17 2.54 -14.39
N GLY A 139 5.84 3.51 -13.54
CA GLY A 139 6.79 4.38 -12.85
C GLY A 139 7.13 3.90 -11.44
N SER A 140 6.28 3.09 -10.80
CA SER A 140 6.52 2.59 -9.44
C SER A 140 5.84 1.26 -9.17
N VAL A 141 6.29 0.54 -8.15
CA VAL A 141 5.74 -0.74 -7.71
C VAL A 141 5.25 -0.66 -6.25
N ILE A 142 4.11 -1.28 -5.96
CA ILE A 142 3.66 -1.56 -4.59
C ILE A 142 3.50 -3.06 -4.41
N ILE A 143 4.02 -3.58 -3.30
CA ILE A 143 3.92 -5.00 -2.95
C ILE A 143 2.87 -5.16 -1.85
N THR A 144 1.90 -6.04 -2.03
CA THR A 144 0.84 -6.32 -1.06
C THR A 144 1.02 -7.68 -0.40
N LYS A 145 0.26 -7.93 0.66
CA LYS A 145 0.18 -9.21 1.38
C LYS A 145 1.53 -9.68 1.97
N LEU A 146 2.33 -8.73 2.48
CA LEU A 146 3.63 -9.01 3.14
C LEU A 146 3.50 -9.39 4.62
N ASP A 147 2.28 -9.40 5.14
CA ASP A 147 1.85 -10.01 6.40
C ASP A 147 1.80 -11.55 6.34
N GLY A 148 1.66 -12.12 5.14
CA GLY A 148 1.68 -13.57 4.95
C GLY A 148 3.08 -14.19 5.06
N HIS A 149 3.15 -15.52 4.91
CA HIS A 149 4.41 -16.29 4.85
C HIS A 149 5.21 -16.10 3.54
N ALA A 150 4.83 -15.13 2.71
CA ALA A 150 5.49 -14.88 1.44
C ALA A 150 6.87 -14.26 1.66
N LYS A 151 7.92 -14.91 1.15
CA LYS A 151 9.31 -14.43 1.24
C LYS A 151 9.61 -13.19 0.39
N GLY A 152 8.61 -12.59 -0.27
CA GLY A 152 8.76 -11.36 -1.06
C GLY A 152 9.65 -11.47 -2.29
N GLY A 153 10.13 -12.67 -2.67
CA GLY A 153 11.09 -12.83 -3.78
C GLY A 153 10.59 -12.31 -5.13
N GLY A 154 9.28 -12.30 -5.37
CA GLY A 154 8.69 -11.70 -6.57
C GLY A 154 8.96 -10.20 -6.69
N ALA A 155 9.17 -9.48 -5.57
CA ALA A 155 9.50 -8.07 -5.56
C ALA A 155 10.78 -7.76 -6.35
N LEU A 156 11.81 -8.60 -6.16
CA LEU A 156 13.09 -8.47 -6.87
C LEU A 156 12.89 -8.68 -8.37
N SER A 157 12.08 -9.67 -8.74
CA SER A 157 11.73 -9.95 -10.14
C SER A 157 10.95 -8.79 -10.79
N ALA A 158 10.01 -8.16 -10.07
CA ALA A 158 9.28 -7.02 -10.58
C ALA A 158 10.19 -5.80 -10.82
N VAL A 159 11.06 -5.50 -9.85
CA VAL A 159 12.02 -4.39 -9.98
C VAL A 159 12.98 -4.65 -11.15
N ALA A 160 13.51 -5.88 -11.26
CA ALA A 160 14.41 -6.24 -12.36
C ALA A 160 13.73 -6.17 -13.74
N ALA A 161 12.45 -6.52 -13.82
CA ALA A 161 11.70 -6.48 -15.07
C ALA A 161 11.23 -5.07 -15.48
N THR A 162 10.85 -4.23 -14.50
CA THR A 162 10.25 -2.91 -14.76
C THR A 162 11.26 -1.77 -14.73
N ASN A 163 12.42 -1.97 -14.08
CA ASN A 163 13.36 -0.92 -13.66
C ASN A 163 12.70 0.20 -12.85
N SER A 164 11.57 -0.10 -12.18
CA SER A 164 10.81 0.87 -11.40
C SER A 164 11.00 0.62 -9.90
N PRO A 165 11.14 1.67 -9.08
CA PRO A 165 11.35 1.52 -7.64
C PRO A 165 10.08 1.02 -6.94
N ILE A 166 10.27 0.26 -5.87
CA ILE A 166 9.19 -0.07 -4.92
C ILE A 166 9.03 1.14 -3.99
N ILE A 167 7.79 1.67 -3.90
CA ILE A 167 7.49 2.87 -3.10
C ILE A 167 6.80 2.55 -1.78
N PHE A 168 5.96 1.51 -1.74
CA PHE A 168 5.22 1.09 -0.54
C PHE A 168 5.10 -0.42 -0.44
N ILE A 169 4.84 -0.89 0.78
CA ILE A 169 4.49 -2.27 1.10
C ILE A 169 3.18 -2.31 1.89
N GLY A 170 2.30 -3.24 1.54
CA GLY A 170 1.08 -3.55 2.28
C GLY A 170 1.33 -4.67 3.27
N THR A 171 1.16 -4.38 4.55
CA THR A 171 1.51 -5.25 5.70
C THR A 171 0.27 -5.76 6.45
N GLY A 172 -0.90 -5.76 5.81
CA GLY A 172 -2.14 -6.24 6.40
C GLY A 172 -3.38 -5.80 5.64
N GLU A 173 -4.56 -5.94 6.24
CA GLU A 173 -5.85 -5.60 5.64
C GLU A 173 -6.41 -4.25 6.10
N HIS A 174 -5.98 -3.74 7.26
CA HIS A 174 -6.48 -2.47 7.79
C HIS A 174 -6.01 -1.30 6.93
N ILE A 175 -6.74 -0.18 7.03
CA ILE A 175 -6.48 1.03 6.23
C ILE A 175 -5.08 1.61 6.49
N ASP A 176 -4.57 1.39 7.69
CA ASP A 176 -3.27 1.85 8.18
C ASP A 176 -2.09 0.94 7.78
N ASP A 177 -2.36 -0.28 7.30
CA ASP A 177 -1.31 -1.26 7.02
C ASP A 177 -0.73 -1.03 5.60
N LEU A 178 -0.17 0.17 5.41
CA LEU A 178 0.60 0.57 4.23
C LEU A 178 1.81 1.38 4.69
N GLU A 179 3.00 0.84 4.46
CA GLU A 179 4.25 1.41 4.95
C GLU A 179 5.16 1.81 3.78
N PRO A 180 5.91 2.92 3.89
CA PRO A 180 6.94 3.24 2.90
C PRO A 180 7.96 2.11 2.79
N PHE A 181 8.34 1.76 1.56
CA PHE A 181 9.33 0.70 1.35
C PHE A 181 10.73 1.15 1.81
N LYS A 182 11.37 0.33 2.65
CA LYS A 182 12.78 0.47 3.02
C LYS A 182 13.54 -0.80 2.65
N THR A 183 14.58 -0.66 1.83
CA THR A 183 15.33 -1.81 1.28
C THR A 183 16.00 -2.64 2.36
N LYS A 184 16.64 -2.02 3.35
CA LYS A 184 17.38 -2.74 4.41
C LYS A 184 16.47 -3.63 5.27
N PRO A 185 15.37 -3.12 5.89
CA PRO A 185 14.40 -3.95 6.60
C PRO A 185 13.85 -5.10 5.75
N PHE A 186 13.52 -4.82 4.49
CA PHE A 186 12.96 -5.81 3.59
C PHE A 186 13.96 -6.96 3.32
N VAL A 187 15.22 -6.63 3.02
CA VAL A 187 16.27 -7.63 2.79
C VAL A 187 16.57 -8.42 4.07
N SER A 188 16.60 -7.74 5.23
CA SER A 188 16.77 -8.40 6.53
C SER A 188 15.68 -9.46 6.76
N LYS A 189 14.41 -9.06 6.60
CA LYS A 189 13.25 -9.97 6.72
C LYS A 189 13.33 -11.13 5.73
N LEU A 190 13.76 -10.87 4.49
CA LEU A 190 13.93 -11.88 3.45
C LEU A 190 15.04 -12.90 3.78
N LEU A 191 16.10 -12.45 4.46
CA LEU A 191 17.19 -13.29 4.96
C LEU A 191 16.87 -13.99 6.30
N GLY A 192 15.70 -13.74 6.90
CA GLY A 192 15.32 -14.28 8.20
C GLY A 192 16.00 -13.58 9.39
N MET A 193 16.65 -12.44 9.14
CA MET A 193 17.19 -11.56 10.15
C MET A 193 16.06 -10.58 10.52
N GLY A 194 15.50 -10.65 11.73
CA GLY A 194 14.33 -9.84 12.11
C GLY A 194 14.49 -8.32 11.86
N ASP A 195 13.39 -7.58 11.87
CA ASP A 195 13.38 -6.13 11.57
C ASP A 195 13.70 -5.29 12.81
N ILE A 196 15.00 -5.18 13.13
CA ILE A 196 15.48 -4.39 14.27
C ILE A 196 15.32 -2.89 14.01
N GLU A 197 15.47 -2.43 12.76
CA GLU A 197 15.33 -1.01 12.40
C GLU A 197 13.87 -0.54 12.48
N GLY A 198 12.92 -1.33 11.98
CA GLY A 198 11.49 -1.00 12.07
C GLY A 198 10.96 -0.94 13.51
N LEU A 199 11.49 -1.79 14.40
CA LEU A 199 11.20 -1.71 15.84
C LEU A 199 11.68 -0.38 16.44
N ILE A 200 12.88 0.09 16.05
CA ILE A 200 13.43 1.36 16.51
C ILE A 200 12.57 2.54 16.01
N ASP A 201 12.10 2.50 14.77
CA ASP A 201 11.24 3.55 14.21
C ASP A 201 9.88 3.63 14.92
N LYS A 202 9.23 2.50 15.20
CA LYS A 202 7.97 2.45 15.97
C LYS A 202 8.14 2.98 17.40
N VAL A 203 9.28 2.68 18.04
CA VAL A 203 9.62 3.22 19.37
C VAL A 203 9.81 4.74 19.33
N ASN A 204 10.46 5.26 18.28
CA ASN A 204 10.65 6.69 18.08
C ASN A 204 9.31 7.41 17.79
N GLU A 205 8.42 6.81 17.00
CA GLU A 205 7.09 7.37 16.71
C GLU A 205 6.20 7.47 17.95
N LEU A 206 6.35 6.55 18.91
CA LEU A 206 5.60 6.56 20.16
C LEU A 206 5.99 7.69 21.12
N LYS A 207 7.02 8.50 20.80
CA LYS A 207 7.51 9.63 21.63
C LYS A 207 7.53 9.30 23.13
N LEU A 208 7.99 8.09 23.49
CA LEU A 208 8.22 7.74 24.88
C LEU A 208 9.49 8.46 25.31
N GLU A 209 9.32 9.57 26.04
CA GLU A 209 10.36 10.55 26.40
C GLU A 209 11.54 9.98 27.23
N ASP A 210 11.53 8.69 27.59
CA ASP A 210 12.46 8.09 28.56
C ASP A 210 13.37 6.94 28.04
N ASN A 211 13.48 6.68 26.73
CA ASN A 211 14.01 5.39 26.24
C ASN A 211 15.36 5.37 25.49
N GLU A 212 16.20 6.40 25.56
CA GLU A 212 17.55 6.34 24.94
C GLU A 212 18.39 5.16 25.47
N VAL A 213 18.31 4.90 26.78
CA VAL A 213 19.02 3.79 27.45
C VAL A 213 18.48 2.42 27.02
N LEU A 214 17.18 2.31 26.75
CA LEU A 214 16.55 1.08 26.30
C LEU A 214 16.94 0.76 24.84
N LEU A 215 16.97 1.79 23.99
CA LEU A 215 17.39 1.67 22.59
C LEU A 215 18.84 1.22 22.46
N GLU A 216 19.75 1.77 23.28
CA GLU A 216 21.15 1.33 23.37
C GLU A 216 21.28 -0.13 23.79
N LYS A 217 20.55 -0.55 24.85
CA LYS A 217 20.56 -1.94 25.33
C LYS A 217 20.01 -2.93 24.30
N ILE A 218 18.95 -2.57 23.57
CA ILE A 218 18.39 -3.39 22.49
C ILE A 218 19.39 -3.50 21.33
N LYS A 219 19.99 -2.39 20.91
CA LYS A 219 21.01 -2.36 19.83
C LYS A 219 22.22 -3.24 20.14
N HIS A 220 22.62 -3.32 21.40
CA HIS A 220 23.76 -4.15 21.84
C HIS A 220 23.38 -5.57 22.28
N GLY A 221 22.11 -5.98 22.14
CA GLY A 221 21.66 -7.32 22.55
C GLY A 221 21.70 -7.56 24.06
N GLN A 222 21.79 -6.50 24.87
CA GLN A 222 21.85 -6.52 26.32
C GLN A 222 20.45 -6.31 26.94
N PHE A 223 19.42 -6.86 26.30
CA PHE A 223 18.06 -6.81 26.82
C PHE A 223 17.84 -7.99 27.76
N THR A 224 17.77 -7.73 29.08
CA THR A 224 17.61 -8.78 30.08
C THR A 224 16.15 -8.97 30.48
N LEU A 225 15.83 -10.13 31.05
CA LEU A 225 14.50 -10.40 31.64
C LEU A 225 14.13 -9.38 32.73
N ARG A 226 15.12 -8.79 33.39
CA ARG A 226 14.92 -7.76 34.41
C ARG A 226 14.47 -6.44 33.80
N ASP A 227 15.06 -6.04 32.68
CA ASP A 227 14.61 -4.86 31.93
C ASP A 227 13.17 -5.04 31.43
N MET A 228 12.82 -6.25 30.96
CA MET A 228 11.45 -6.58 30.56
C MET A 228 10.46 -6.46 31.73
N TYR A 229 10.83 -6.94 32.92
CA TYR A 229 10.01 -6.85 34.12
C TYR A 229 9.76 -5.40 34.56
N GLU A 230 10.78 -4.55 34.51
CA GLU A 230 10.68 -3.13 34.84
C GLU A 230 9.75 -2.38 33.88
N GLN A 231 9.82 -2.69 32.58
CA GLN A 231 8.90 -2.12 31.59
C GLN A 231 7.45 -2.57 31.81
N PHE A 232 7.22 -3.86 32.11
CA PHE A 232 5.89 -4.35 32.45
C PHE A 232 5.34 -3.69 33.72
N GLN A 233 6.17 -3.45 34.74
CA GLN A 233 5.74 -2.70 35.92
C GLN A 233 5.39 -1.25 35.61
N ASN A 234 6.13 -0.58 34.74
CA ASN A 234 5.84 0.81 34.35
C ASN A 234 4.51 0.91 33.59
N ILE A 235 4.23 -0.03 32.68
CA ILE A 235 2.95 -0.12 31.97
C ILE A 235 1.80 -0.41 32.94
N MET A 236 2.00 -1.30 33.92
CA MET A 236 0.99 -1.59 34.95
C MET A 236 0.74 -0.40 35.89
N LYS A 237 1.76 0.41 36.19
CA LYS A 237 1.65 1.63 37.02
C LYS A 237 0.86 2.76 36.35
N MET A 238 0.76 2.78 35.01
CA MET A 238 0.02 3.80 34.28
C MET A 238 -1.53 3.64 34.34
N GLY A 239 -2.05 2.62 35.02
CA GLY A 239 -3.49 2.46 35.25
C GLY A 239 -4.31 2.24 33.95
N PRO A 240 -5.64 2.46 33.96
CA PRO A 240 -6.56 2.07 32.88
C PRO A 240 -6.30 2.69 31.50
N PHE A 241 -5.38 3.66 31.39
CA PHE A 241 -4.91 4.18 30.10
C PHE A 241 -4.11 3.15 29.27
N SER A 242 -3.75 1.99 29.84
CA SER A 242 -3.03 0.91 29.15
C SER A 242 -3.85 0.11 28.14
N GLN A 243 -5.20 0.14 28.21
CA GLN A 243 -6.04 -0.60 27.25
C GLN A 243 -5.95 -0.05 25.82
N ILE A 244 -5.52 1.21 25.65
CA ILE A 244 -5.32 1.83 24.34
C ILE A 244 -3.92 1.50 23.78
N MET A 245 -2.93 1.20 24.63
CA MET A 245 -1.53 1.01 24.25
C MET A 245 -1.17 -0.45 23.98
N VAL A 246 -1.73 -1.39 24.75
CA VAL A 246 -1.40 -2.83 24.64
C VAL A 246 -1.97 -3.47 23.36
N ARG A 247 -3.04 -2.91 22.79
CA ARG A 247 -3.61 -3.39 21.52
C ARG A 247 -2.70 -3.19 20.31
N SER A 248 -1.67 -2.34 20.42
CA SER A 248 -0.80 -1.95 19.31
C SER A 248 0.53 -2.72 19.26
N ILE A 249 0.79 -3.60 20.24
CA ILE A 249 2.06 -4.34 20.39
C ILE A 249 1.89 -5.86 20.19
N LEU A 250 0.65 -6.37 20.19
CA LEU A 250 0.33 -7.81 20.10
C LEU A 250 -0.38 -8.23 18.80
N LEU A 251 -0.39 -7.36 17.78
CA LEU A 251 -0.74 -7.67 16.39
C LEU A 251 0.40 -7.20 15.49
#